data_AF-A0AA47LZF6-F1
#
_entry.id   AF-A0AA47LZF6-F1
#
_cell.length_a   1.000
_cell.length_b   1.000
_cell.length_c   1.000
_cell.angle_alpha   90.00
_cell.angle_beta   90.00
_cell.angle_gamma   90.00
#
_symmetry.space_group_name_H-M   'P 1'
#
loop_
_entity.id
_entity.type
_entity.pdbx_description
1 polymer ?
#
loop_
_entity_poly.entity_id
_entity_poly.type
_entity_poly.pdbx_seq_one_letter_code
_entity_poly.pdbx_strand_id
1 'polypeptide(L)'
;MLSKYPDAPVLIMGDFNSCKLDCVLPSFEQYVDVPTRREKVLDLCYGNINNAYTARVQPPIGAADHNIVFLLPQYKQLLKRDKPATYSITQWSEDATA
;
A
#
# COMPACT_ATOMS: atom_id res chain seq x y z
N MET A 1 3.94 -0.31 20.91
CA MET A 1 4.42 0.09 19.56
C MET A 1 3.60 1.26 19.03
N LEU A 2 2.28 1.12 18.91
CA LEU A 2 1.36 2.19 18.47
C LEU A 2 1.43 3.47 19.33
N SER A 3 1.56 3.36 20.65
CA SER A 3 1.69 4.53 21.54
C SER A 3 3.04 5.26 21.46
N LYS A 4 4.06 4.63 20.88
CA LYS A 4 5.42 5.19 20.80
C LYS A 4 5.64 5.97 19.50
N TYR A 5 4.94 5.59 18.44
CA TYR A 5 5.03 6.23 17.12
C TYR A 5 3.60 6.34 16.54
N PRO A 6 2.84 7.37 16.95
CA PRO A 6 1.41 7.46 16.62
C PRO A 6 1.16 7.58 15.11
N ASP A 7 2.09 8.19 14.37
CA ASP A 7 1.95 8.43 12.92
C ASP A 7 2.64 7.36 12.06
N ALA A 8 3.21 6.32 12.66
CA ALA A 8 3.91 5.29 11.90
C ALA A 8 2.91 4.35 11.19
N PRO A 9 3.15 4.01 9.91
CA PRO A 9 2.44 2.92 9.27
C PRO A 9 2.80 1.60 9.97
N VAL A 10 1.78 0.84 10.32
CA VAL A 10 1.91 -0.51 10.87
C VAL A 10 1.25 -1.47 9.89
N LEU A 11 1.99 -2.50 9.50
CA LEU A 11 1.51 -3.59 8.66
C LEU A 11 1.76 -4.91 9.38
N ILE A 12 0.70 -5.72 9.52
CA ILE A 12 0.76 -7.08 10.04
C ILE A 12 0.41 -8.00 8.87
N MET A 13 1.41 -8.75 8.39
CA MET A 13 1.30 -9.51 7.15
C MET A 13 1.85 -10.92 7.32
N GLY A 14 1.24 -11.89 6.64
CA GLY A 14 1.70 -13.27 6.62
C GLY A 14 0.60 -14.24 6.24
N ASP A 15 0.87 -15.53 6.40
CA ASP A 15 -0.12 -16.60 6.26
C ASP A 15 -0.88 -16.77 7.58
N PHE A 16 -2.15 -16.40 7.59
CA PHE A 16 -3.04 -16.53 8.74
C PHE A 16 -3.80 -17.85 8.76
N ASN A 17 -3.79 -18.61 7.66
CA ASN A 17 -4.62 -19.79 7.39
C ASN A 17 -6.11 -19.57 7.67
N SER A 18 -6.54 -19.63 8.92
CA SER A 18 -7.93 -19.47 9.36
C SER A 18 -8.14 -18.37 10.39
N CYS A 19 -7.07 -17.72 10.85
CA CYS A 19 -7.14 -16.64 11.82
C CYS A 19 -7.56 -15.32 11.15
N LYS A 20 -8.39 -14.55 11.84
CA LYS A 20 -8.75 -13.19 11.44
C LYS A 20 -8.60 -12.24 12.62
N LEU A 21 -8.15 -11.03 12.35
CA LEU A 21 -7.94 -10.00 13.37
C LEU A 21 -9.03 -8.95 13.40
N ASP A 22 -10.09 -9.08 12.59
CA ASP A 22 -11.12 -8.04 12.42
C ASP A 22 -11.75 -7.59 13.75
N CYS A 23 -11.97 -8.54 14.68
CA CYS A 23 -12.54 -8.24 16.00
C CYS A 23 -11.50 -7.78 17.04
N VAL A 24 -10.23 -8.12 16.83
CA VAL A 24 -9.13 -7.82 17.76
C VAL A 24 -8.52 -6.45 17.45
N LEU A 25 -8.45 -6.10 16.17
CA LEU A 25 -7.90 -4.84 15.65
C LEU A 25 -8.93 -4.14 14.77
N PRO A 26 -10.06 -3.65 15.34
CA PRO A 26 -11.15 -3.07 14.56
C PRO A 26 -10.78 -1.77 13.84
N SER A 27 -9.68 -1.11 14.24
CA SER A 27 -9.15 0.08 13.58
C SER A 27 -8.15 -0.24 12.46
N PHE A 28 -7.85 -1.52 12.22
CA PHE A 28 -6.97 -1.93 11.13
C PHE A 28 -7.81 -2.38 9.95
N GLU A 29 -7.46 -1.92 8.76
CA GLU A 29 -8.03 -2.38 7.51
C GLU A 29 -7.27 -3.60 7.00
N GLN A 30 -8.01 -4.60 6.53
CA GLN A 30 -7.45 -5.76 5.84
C GLN A 30 -7.40 -5.45 4.33
N TYR A 31 -6.23 -5.54 3.70
CA TYR A 31 -6.03 -5.13 2.29
C TYR A 31 -6.02 -6.28 1.26
N VAL A 32 -6.05 -7.55 1.68
CA VAL A 32 -5.93 -8.73 0.81
C VAL A 32 -7.27 -9.47 0.76
N ASP A 33 -8.03 -9.23 -0.30
CA ASP A 33 -9.37 -9.80 -0.53
C ASP A 33 -9.41 -10.84 -1.66
N VAL A 34 -8.24 -11.18 -2.21
CA VAL A 34 -8.07 -12.05 -3.38
C VAL A 34 -7.44 -13.40 -3.00
N PRO A 35 -7.80 -14.53 -3.66
CA PRO A 35 -7.26 -15.84 -3.30
C PRO A 35 -5.74 -15.94 -3.40
N THR A 36 -5.11 -16.39 -2.33
CA THR A 36 -3.65 -16.53 -2.21
C THR A 36 -3.21 -18.00 -2.25
N ARG A 37 -4.13 -18.95 -2.04
CA ARG A 37 -3.88 -20.39 -2.28
C ARG A 37 -5.15 -21.06 -2.81
N ARG A 38 -5.10 -21.49 -4.07
CA ARG A 38 -6.29 -22.00 -4.80
C ARG A 38 -7.43 -20.97 -4.70
N GLU A 39 -8.56 -21.35 -4.12
CA GLU A 39 -9.73 -20.48 -3.93
C GLU A 39 -9.78 -19.82 -2.54
N LYS A 40 -8.74 -20.00 -1.71
CA LYS A 40 -8.69 -19.49 -0.34
C LYS A 40 -7.82 -18.24 -0.23
N VAL A 41 -8.28 -17.30 0.59
CA VAL A 41 -7.51 -16.14 1.05
C VAL A 41 -6.89 -16.51 2.40
N LEU A 42 -5.63 -16.93 2.39
CA LEU A 42 -4.92 -17.37 3.60
C LEU A 42 -3.90 -16.33 4.05
N ASP A 43 -3.26 -15.67 3.09
CA ASP A 43 -2.31 -14.60 3.35
C ASP A 43 -3.07 -13.29 3.48
N LEU A 44 -2.99 -12.68 4.66
CA LEU A 44 -3.68 -11.43 4.98
C LEU A 44 -2.65 -10.33 5.24
N CYS A 45 -3.06 -9.09 5.01
CA CYS A 45 -2.31 -7.91 5.42
C CYS A 45 -3.28 -6.95 6.11
N TYR A 46 -3.02 -6.65 7.39
CA TYR A 46 -3.76 -5.67 8.18
C TYR A 46 -2.91 -4.42 8.36
N GLY A 47 -3.47 -3.22 8.21
CA GLY A 47 -2.76 -1.99 8.54
C GLY A 47 -3.64 -0.89 9.12
N ASN A 48 -3.00 0.07 9.80
CA ASN A 48 -3.67 1.17 10.50
C ASN A 48 -4.04 2.38 9.61
N ILE A 49 -3.79 2.32 8.30
CA ILE A 49 -4.05 3.42 7.37
C ILE A 49 -5.14 2.99 6.38
N ASN A 50 -6.32 3.56 6.54
CA ASN A 50 -7.44 3.18 5.69
C ASN A 50 -7.16 3.51 4.21
N ASN A 51 -7.62 2.64 3.31
CA ASN A 51 -7.46 2.73 1.86
C ASN A 51 -6.00 2.93 1.42
N ALA A 52 -5.02 2.38 2.16
CA ALA A 52 -3.62 2.53 1.79
C ALA A 52 -3.25 1.67 0.58
N TYR A 53 -3.75 0.43 0.53
CA TYR A 53 -3.34 -0.57 -0.46
C TYR A 53 -4.53 -1.32 -1.06
N THR A 54 -4.30 -1.89 -2.24
CA THR A 54 -5.15 -2.92 -2.84
C THR A 54 -4.25 -4.10 -3.24
N ALA A 55 -4.74 -5.32 -3.05
CA ALA A 55 -3.98 -6.51 -3.37
C ALA A 55 -4.15 -6.93 -4.83
N ARG A 56 -3.05 -7.37 -5.44
CA ARG A 56 -3.07 -8.13 -6.69
C ARG A 56 -2.25 -9.39 -6.52
N VAL A 57 -2.75 -10.49 -7.05
CA VAL A 57 -2.11 -11.79 -6.93
C VAL A 57 -1.39 -12.15 -8.23
N GLN A 58 -0.20 -12.72 -8.12
CA GLN A 58 0.57 -13.30 -9.23
C GLN A 58 0.82 -14.79 -8.97
N PRO A 59 1.10 -15.60 -10.02
CA PRO A 59 1.39 -17.01 -9.85
C PRO A 59 2.49 -17.28 -8.81
N PRO A 60 2.48 -18.46 -8.18
CA PRO A 60 3.51 -18.84 -7.21
C PRO A 60 4.92 -18.80 -7.80
N ILE A 61 5.91 -18.51 -6.96
CA ILE A 61 7.32 -18.59 -7.35
C ILE A 61 7.85 -20.01 -7.14
N GLY A 62 8.42 -20.61 -8.19
CA GLY A 62 9.02 -21.93 -8.12
C GLY A 62 8.03 -23.01 -7.66
N ALA A 63 8.33 -23.66 -6.54
CA ALA A 63 7.52 -24.75 -5.96
C ALA A 63 6.59 -24.29 -4.83
N ALA A 64 6.45 -22.98 -4.60
CA ALA A 64 5.48 -22.47 -3.63
C ALA A 64 4.06 -22.85 -4.07
N ASP A 65 3.21 -23.21 -3.10
CA ASP A 65 1.79 -23.47 -3.35
C ASP A 65 0.90 -22.28 -2.94
N HIS A 66 1.51 -21.20 -2.43
CA HIS A 66 0.91 -19.89 -2.23
C HIS A 66 1.33 -18.94 -3.36
N ASN A 67 0.38 -18.15 -3.81
CA ASN A 67 0.56 -17.10 -4.80
C ASN A 67 1.30 -15.89 -4.19
N ILE A 68 1.93 -15.08 -5.04
CA ILE A 68 2.58 -13.84 -4.60
C ILE A 68 1.54 -12.74 -4.48
N VAL A 69 1.54 -12.01 -3.36
CA VAL A 69 0.66 -10.86 -3.12
C VAL A 69 1.42 -9.55 -3.35
N PHE A 70 0.98 -8.77 -4.34
CA PHE A 70 1.43 -7.41 -4.60
C PHE A 70 0.47 -6.42 -3.93
N LEU A 71 0.97 -5.67 -2.93
CA LEU A 71 0.24 -4.55 -2.34
C LEU A 71 0.53 -3.28 -3.12
N LEU A 72 -0.45 -2.85 -3.91
CA LEU A 72 -0.34 -1.64 -4.71
C LEU A 72 -0.90 -0.45 -3.91
N PRO A 73 -0.17 0.67 -3.80
CA PRO A 73 -0.70 1.83 -3.11
C PRO A 73 -1.93 2.36 -3.86
N GLN A 74 -3.05 2.56 -3.16
CA GLN A 74 -4.22 3.19 -3.76
C GLN A 74 -3.98 4.69 -3.99
N TYR A 75 -3.21 5.32 -3.11
CA TYR A 75 -2.82 6.71 -3.30
C TYR A 75 -1.89 6.84 -4.51
N LYS A 76 -2.37 7.54 -5.53
CA LYS A 76 -1.55 8.03 -6.65
C LYS A 76 -1.09 9.43 -6.30
N GLN A 77 0.21 9.71 -6.36
CA GLN A 77 0.76 11.06 -6.14
C GLN A 77 0.03 12.10 -7.00
N LEU A 78 -0.20 13.30 -6.46
CA LEU A 78 -0.86 14.41 -7.18
C LEU A 78 -0.19 14.72 -8.52
N LEU A 79 1.14 14.70 -8.58
CA LEU A 79 1.91 14.85 -9.82
C LEU A 79 1.54 13.83 -10.92
N LYS A 80 1.10 12.63 -10.53
CA LYS A 80 0.66 11.57 -11.45
C LYS A 80 -0.85 11.61 -11.73
N ARG A 81 -1.59 12.46 -11.00
CA ARG A 81 -3.04 12.68 -11.18
C ARG A 81 -3.31 13.89 -12.07
N ASP A 82 -2.51 14.95 -11.94
CA ASP A 82 -2.72 16.20 -12.66
C ASP A 82 -2.11 16.16 -14.06
N LYS A 83 -2.80 16.79 -15.02
CA LYS A 83 -2.23 17.04 -16.35
C LYS A 83 -1.02 17.97 -16.19
N PRO A 84 0.02 17.82 -17.03
CA PRO A 84 1.14 18.75 -17.02
C PRO A 84 0.63 20.19 -17.12
N ALA A 85 1.00 21.02 -16.14
CA ALA A 85 0.68 22.44 -16.13
C ALA A 85 1.90 23.24 -16.60
N THR A 86 1.69 24.11 -17.59
CA THR A 86 2.74 25.01 -18.08
C THR A 86 2.70 26.30 -17.28
N TYR A 87 3.83 26.67 -16.68
CA TYR A 87 4.00 27.94 -15.98
C TYR A 87 5.09 28.76 -16.66
N SER A 88 4.82 30.05 -16.86
CA SER A 88 5.84 31.02 -17.26
C SER A 88 6.53 31.52 -15.99
N ILE A 89 7.79 31.12 -15.80
CA ILE A 89 8.63 31.66 -14.73
C ILE A 89 9.53 32.76 -15.28
N THR A 90 9.70 33.83 -14.52
CA THR A 90 10.72 34.84 -14.77
C THR A 90 11.99 34.44 -14.04
N GLN A 91 13.06 34.25 -14.80
CA GLN A 91 14.39 33.93 -14.28
C GLN A 91 15.29 35.15 -14.48
N TRP A 92 16.00 35.57 -13.43
CA TRP A 92 17.02 36.61 -13.56
C TRP A 92 18.18 36.06 -14.40
N SER A 93 18.55 36.78 -15.46
CA SER A 93 19.76 36.49 -16.22
C SER A 93 20.99 36.89 -15.40
N GLU A 94 22.12 36.22 -15.63
CA GLU A 94 23.40 36.52 -14.96
C GLU A 94 23.84 37.99 -15.18
N ASP A 95 23.36 38.61 -16.26
CA ASP A 95 23.61 40.02 -16.60
C ASP A 95 22.83 41.02 -15.74
N ALA A 96 21.96 40.56 -14.82
CA ALA A 96 21.26 41.41 -13.86
C ALA A 96 22.17 41.81 -12.69
N THR A 97 23.31 42.44 -13.01
CA THR A 97 24.12 43.19 -12.04
C THR A 97 23.75 44.68 -12.08
N ALA A 98 23.63 45.25 -10.87
CA ALA A 98 23.08 46.56 -10.55
C ALA A 98 23.82 47.76 -11.18
#